data_AF-A0A9D6GMD4-F1
#
_entry.id   AF-A0A9D6GMD4-F1
#
_cell.length_a   1.000
_cell.length_b   1.000
_cell.length_c   1.000
_cell.angle_alpha   90.00
_cell.angle_beta   90.00
_cell.angle_gamma   90.00
#
_symmetry.space_group_name_H-M   'P 1'
#
loop_
_entity.id
_entity.type
_entity.pdbx_description
1 polymer ?
#
loop_
_entity_poly.entity_id
_entity_poly.type
_entity_poly.pdbx_seq_one_letter_code
_entity_poly.pdbx_strand_id
1 'polypeptide(L)'
;MDVYANIIGGNNVGAINDLKLWKITTIEGATSFAAKEGVTTSINTLSGLKIYDEAFNIFVQATGLNELGAGSLAGVNDDPNGYGVIRSSISVTATTAAVPEPSTYALMGVGLVGIGLMARRRRAAK
;
A
#
# COMPACT_ATOMS: atom_id res chain seq x y z
N MET A 1 -13.93 8.37 0.14
CA MET A 1 -12.67 8.21 0.88
C MET A 1 -11.85 9.48 0.67
N ASP A 2 -10.82 9.70 1.49
CA ASP A 2 -10.16 11.00 1.57
C ASP A 2 -8.65 10.85 1.27
N VAL A 3 -8.09 11.81 0.53
CA VAL A 3 -6.65 11.94 0.28
C VAL A 3 -6.16 13.19 0.99
N TYR A 4 -5.18 12.99 1.87
CA TYR A 4 -4.55 14.05 2.65
C TYR A 4 -3.24 14.49 1.99
N ALA A 5 -2.86 15.75 2.20
CA ALA A 5 -1.63 16.31 1.68
C ALA A 5 -1.01 17.31 2.66
N ASN A 6 0.31 17.45 2.58
CA ASN A 6 1.02 18.57 3.17
C ASN A 6 1.18 19.65 2.10
N ILE A 7 0.78 20.88 2.42
CA ILE A 7 0.85 22.03 1.50
C ILE A 7 1.78 23.08 2.09
N ILE A 8 2.59 23.70 1.23
CA ILE A 8 3.37 24.89 1.56
C ILE A 8 2.95 25.98 0.58
N GLY A 9 2.28 27.01 1.10
CA GLY A 9 1.67 28.07 0.29
C GLY A 9 2.23 29.46 0.57
N GLY A 10 2.22 30.33 -0.45
CA GLY A 10 2.51 31.76 -0.33
C GLY A 10 1.37 32.55 0.32
N ASN A 11 1.40 33.89 0.24
CA ASN A 11 0.31 34.77 0.68
C ASN A 11 -0.21 34.50 2.10
N ASN A 12 0.72 34.33 3.05
CA ASN A 12 0.46 34.06 4.46
C ASN A 12 -0.20 32.71 4.77
N VAL A 13 -0.25 31.76 3.83
CA VAL A 13 -0.75 30.40 4.10
C VAL A 13 0.27 29.59 4.90
N GLY A 14 1.55 29.63 4.53
CA GLY A 14 2.59 28.87 5.23
C GLY A 14 2.48 27.36 5.01
N ALA A 15 3.01 26.58 5.94
CA ALA A 15 2.96 25.11 5.88
C ALA A 15 1.73 24.58 6.63
N ILE A 16 0.95 23.75 5.95
CA ILE A 16 -0.22 23.04 6.49
C ILE A 16 0.05 21.55 6.31
N ASN A 17 0.00 20.80 7.42
CA ASN A 17 0.19 19.36 7.40
C ASN A 17 -1.16 18.64 7.52
N ASP A 18 -1.26 17.47 6.91
CA ASP A 18 -2.45 16.60 6.99
C ASP A 18 -3.76 17.30 6.59
N LEU A 19 -3.70 18.16 5.56
CA LEU A 19 -4.88 18.80 5.02
C LEU A 19 -5.68 17.80 4.21
N LYS A 20 -6.99 17.71 4.49
CA LYS A 20 -7.91 16.94 3.67
C LYS A 20 -8.08 17.61 2.32
N LEU A 21 -7.40 17.09 1.30
CA LEU A 21 -7.28 17.74 0.02
C LEU A 21 -8.33 17.22 -0.98
N TRP A 22 -8.32 15.92 -1.26
CA TRP A 22 -9.24 15.33 -2.23
C TRP A 22 -10.24 14.38 -1.58
N LYS A 23 -11.50 14.51 -1.96
CA LYS A 23 -12.48 13.45 -1.85
C LYS A 23 -12.40 12.59 -3.10
N ILE A 24 -12.32 11.27 -2.93
CA ILE A 24 -12.41 10.29 -4.02
C ILE A 24 -13.68 9.47 -3.89
N THR A 25 -14.18 9.03 -5.05
CA THR A 25 -15.40 8.20 -5.16
C THR A 25 -15.05 6.73 -5.36
N THR A 26 -14.04 6.42 -6.18
CA THR A 26 -13.69 5.04 -6.52
C THR A 26 -12.20 4.78 -6.42
N ILE A 27 -11.87 3.53 -6.14
CA ILE A 27 -10.52 2.97 -6.24
C ILE A 27 -10.64 1.73 -7.12
N GLU A 28 -9.94 1.74 -8.25
CA GLU A 28 -9.83 0.59 -9.15
C GLU A 28 -8.42 0.00 -9.07
N GLY A 29 -8.30 -1.32 -9.32
CA GLY A 29 -7.06 -2.08 -9.16
C GLY A 29 -7.06 -2.95 -7.90
N ALA A 30 -6.06 -3.81 -7.75
CA ALA A 30 -5.99 -4.73 -6.62
C ALA A 30 -5.61 -3.99 -5.34
N THR A 31 -6.44 -4.12 -4.31
CA THR A 31 -6.16 -3.63 -2.95
C THR A 31 -5.93 -4.75 -1.94
N SER A 32 -6.07 -6.00 -2.41
CA SER A 32 -5.76 -7.22 -1.68
C SER A 32 -4.78 -8.06 -2.50
N PHE A 33 -3.82 -8.65 -1.80
CA PHE A 33 -2.73 -9.40 -2.40
C PHE A 33 -2.68 -10.78 -1.75
N ALA A 34 -2.49 -11.81 -2.56
CA ALA A 34 -2.11 -13.11 -2.03
C ALA A 34 -0.70 -13.00 -1.45
N ALA A 35 -0.48 -13.54 -0.24
CA ALA A 35 0.85 -13.63 0.35
C ALA A 35 1.70 -14.65 -0.41
N LYS A 36 2.31 -14.21 -1.51
CA LYS A 36 3.25 -14.98 -2.31
C LYS A 36 4.65 -14.44 -2.06
N GLU A 37 5.60 -15.34 -1.83
CA GLU A 37 7.00 -14.98 -1.65
C GLU A 37 7.48 -14.05 -2.77
N GLY A 38 8.16 -12.97 -2.37
CA GLY A 38 8.64 -11.92 -3.27
C GLY A 38 7.79 -10.65 -3.21
N VAL A 39 7.94 -9.82 -4.25
CA VAL A 39 7.27 -8.52 -4.37
C VAL A 39 6.12 -8.64 -5.36
N THR A 40 4.92 -8.25 -4.94
CA THR A 40 3.77 -8.07 -5.82
C THR A 40 3.40 -6.60 -5.84
N THR A 41 3.21 -6.05 -7.04
CA THR A 41 2.88 -4.64 -7.24
C THR A 41 1.58 -4.52 -8.03
N SER A 42 0.70 -3.61 -7.62
CA SER A 42 -0.47 -3.21 -8.38
C SER A 42 -0.49 -1.70 -8.55
N ILE A 43 -0.98 -1.25 -9.70
CA ILE A 43 -1.32 0.15 -9.92
C ILE A 43 -2.81 0.30 -9.63
N ASN A 44 -3.12 1.18 -8.69
CA ASN A 44 -4.49 1.57 -8.37
C ASN A 44 -4.78 2.94 -8.97
N THR A 45 -6.00 3.09 -9.48
CA THR A 45 -6.50 4.35 -10.00
C THR A 45 -7.55 4.87 -9.04
N LEU A 46 -7.29 6.02 -8.44
CA LEU A 46 -8.24 6.76 -7.62
C LEU A 46 -8.92 7.80 -8.50
N SER A 47 -10.25 7.73 -8.59
CA SER A 47 -11.07 8.57 -9.48
C SER A 47 -12.21 9.25 -8.72
N GLY A 48 -12.90 10.18 -9.38
CA GLY A 48 -13.94 10.98 -8.72
C GLY A 48 -13.37 12.08 -7.82
N LEU A 49 -12.19 12.62 -8.18
CA LEU A 49 -11.48 13.62 -7.39
C LEU A 49 -12.27 14.91 -7.32
N LYS A 50 -12.62 15.33 -6.10
CA LYS A 50 -13.17 16.66 -5.81
C LYS A 50 -12.38 17.29 -4.67
N ILE A 51 -12.04 18.57 -4.80
CA ILE A 51 -11.33 19.30 -3.76
C ILE A 51 -12.29 19.70 -2.65
N TYR A 52 -11.85 19.60 -1.39
CA TYR A 52 -12.62 20.14 -0.27
C TYR A 52 -12.60 21.67 -0.26
N ASP A 53 -13.71 22.29 0.17
CA ASP A 53 -13.85 23.76 0.19
C ASP A 53 -12.73 24.46 0.97
N GLU A 54 -12.29 23.86 2.09
CA GLU A 54 -11.15 24.36 2.87
C GLU A 54 -9.85 24.36 2.05
N ALA A 55 -9.53 23.24 1.40
CA ALA A 55 -8.34 23.13 0.56
C ALA A 55 -8.42 24.03 -0.68
N PHE A 56 -9.62 24.20 -1.24
CA PHE A 56 -9.87 25.15 -2.32
C PHE A 56 -9.56 26.59 -1.90
N ASN A 57 -10.09 27.03 -0.76
CA ASN A 57 -9.84 28.37 -0.22
C ASN A 57 -8.35 28.59 0.07
N ILE A 58 -7.66 27.57 0.59
CA ILE A 58 -6.21 27.60 0.79
C ILE A 58 -5.48 27.80 -0.54
N PHE A 59 -5.85 27.11 -1.62
CA PHE A 59 -5.20 27.33 -2.92
C PHE A 59 -5.50 28.70 -3.49
N VAL A 60 -6.75 29.17 -3.41
CA VAL A 60 -7.12 30.53 -3.84
C VAL A 60 -6.25 31.57 -3.13
N GLN A 61 -6.10 31.46 -1.80
CA GLN A 61 -5.24 32.34 -1.02
C GLN A 61 -3.76 32.16 -1.39
N ALA A 62 -3.24 30.93 -1.35
CA ALA A 62 -1.82 30.62 -1.57
C ALA A 62 -1.30 31.09 -2.94
N THR A 63 -2.18 31.08 -3.94
CA THR A 63 -1.86 31.52 -5.31
C THR A 63 -2.28 32.96 -5.60
N GLY A 64 -3.05 33.59 -4.72
CA GLY A 64 -3.43 35.01 -4.83
C GLY A 64 -4.46 35.27 -5.92
N LEU A 65 -5.36 34.31 -6.15
CA LEU A 65 -6.37 34.42 -7.21
C LEU A 65 -7.41 35.48 -6.86
N ASN A 66 -7.81 36.25 -7.86
CA ASN A 66 -9.01 37.08 -7.81
C ASN A 66 -10.27 36.22 -8.03
N GLU A 67 -11.45 36.84 -7.97
CA GLU A 67 -12.73 36.13 -8.11
C GLU A 67 -12.85 35.35 -9.42
N LEU A 68 -12.35 35.88 -10.54
CA LEU A 68 -12.35 35.19 -11.84
C LEU A 68 -11.44 33.95 -11.83
N GLY A 69 -10.25 34.06 -11.24
CA GLY A 69 -9.31 32.94 -11.11
C GLY A 69 -9.85 31.85 -10.18
N ALA A 70 -10.41 32.25 -9.04
CA ALA A 70 -11.07 31.33 -8.12
C ALA A 70 -12.26 30.61 -8.78
N GLY A 71 -13.12 31.36 -9.48
CA GLY A 71 -14.24 30.77 -10.23
C GLY A 71 -13.79 29.78 -11.30
N SER A 72 -12.65 30.02 -11.95
CA SER A 72 -12.07 29.07 -12.92
C SER A 72 -11.56 27.79 -12.25
N LEU A 73 -10.95 27.90 -11.07
CA LEU A 73 -10.50 26.74 -10.29
C LEU A 73 -11.69 25.93 -9.74
N ALA A 74 -12.83 26.56 -9.47
CA ALA A 74 -14.03 25.89 -8.96
C ALA A 74 -14.55 24.81 -9.93
N GLY A 75 -14.27 24.96 -11.23
CA GLY A 75 -14.59 23.95 -12.25
C GLY A 75 -14.01 22.56 -12.01
N VAL A 76 -12.97 22.45 -11.17
CA VAL A 76 -12.44 21.15 -10.69
C VAL A 76 -13.50 20.33 -9.96
N ASN A 77 -14.45 20.98 -9.28
CA ASN A 77 -15.51 20.31 -8.53
C ASN A 77 -16.81 20.14 -9.31
N ASP A 78 -16.97 20.86 -10.42
CA ASP A 78 -18.21 20.90 -11.19
C ASP A 78 -18.41 19.63 -12.04
N ASP A 79 -17.33 18.92 -12.39
CA ASP A 79 -17.44 17.65 -13.12
C ASP A 79 -18.16 16.60 -12.24
N PRO A 80 -19.26 15.99 -12.71
CA PRO A 80 -19.94 14.91 -11.98
C PRO A 80 -19.06 13.67 -11.79
N ASN A 81 -18.08 13.44 -12.67
CA ASN A 81 -17.13 12.33 -12.61
C ASN A 81 -15.82 12.67 -11.87
N GLY A 82 -15.67 13.92 -11.40
CA GLY A 82 -14.47 14.43 -10.73
C GLY A 82 -13.30 14.72 -11.68
N TYR A 83 -12.30 15.43 -11.16
CA TYR A 83 -11.21 15.98 -11.97
C TYR A 83 -9.99 15.07 -12.02
N GLY A 84 -9.81 14.38 -13.15
CA GLY A 84 -8.63 13.54 -13.40
C GLY A 84 -8.56 12.31 -12.49
N VAL A 85 -7.34 11.78 -12.30
CA VAL A 85 -7.08 10.57 -11.50
C VAL A 85 -5.75 10.65 -10.76
N ILE A 86 -5.64 9.96 -9.62
CA ILE A 86 -4.36 9.69 -8.95
C ILE A 86 -4.00 8.22 -9.21
N ARG A 87 -2.83 7.97 -9.80
CA ARG A 87 -2.28 6.63 -9.97
C ARG A 87 -1.35 6.32 -8.80
N SER A 88 -1.77 5.39 -7.95
CA SER A 88 -0.97 4.91 -6.82
C SER A 88 -0.35 3.56 -7.16
N SER A 89 0.87 3.31 -6.70
CA SER A 89 1.51 2.01 -6.79
C SER A 89 1.53 1.40 -5.39
N ILE A 90 0.83 0.28 -5.21
CA ILE A 90 0.88 -0.49 -3.97
C ILE A 90 1.80 -1.67 -4.21
N SER A 91 2.88 -1.74 -3.44
CA SER A 91 3.81 -2.86 -3.45
C SER A 91 3.79 -3.57 -2.10
N VAL A 92 3.51 -4.87 -2.14
CA VAL A 92 3.53 -5.74 -0.97
C VAL A 92 4.66 -6.74 -1.13
N THR A 93 5.49 -6.85 -0.09
CA THR A 93 6.57 -7.83 -0.03
C THR A 93 6.21 -8.86 1.03
N ALA A 94 6.16 -10.13 0.64
CA ALA A 94 6.02 -11.23 1.58
C ALA A 94 7.31 -12.05 1.60
N THR A 95 7.84 -12.27 2.80
CA THR A 95 8.97 -13.16 3.05
C THR A 95 8.46 -14.40 3.75
N THR A 96 8.64 -15.57 3.12
CA THR A 96 8.45 -16.85 3.79
C THR A 96 9.64 -17.04 4.72
N ALA A 97 9.37 -17.18 6.02
CA ALA A 97 10.43 -17.60 6.93
C ALA A 97 10.85 -19.02 6.53
N ALA A 98 12.14 -19.23 6.30
CA ALA A 98 12.68 -20.56 6.15
C ALA A 98 12.40 -21.29 7.46
N VAL A 99 11.41 -22.18 7.46
CA VAL A 99 11.17 -23.09 8.58
C VAL A 99 12.33 -24.07 8.53
N PRO A 100 13.30 -24.03 9.46
CA PRO A 100 14.29 -25.08 9.52
C PRO A 100 13.51 -26.37 9.77
N GLU A 101 13.93 -27.47 9.18
CA GLU A 101 13.32 -28.77 9.44
C GLU A 101 14.09 -29.51 10.55
N PRO A 102 14.19 -29.02 11.82
CA PRO A 102 15.01 -29.70 12.82
C PRO A 102 14.44 -31.09 13.13
N SER A 103 13.13 -31.29 12.95
CA SER A 103 12.49 -32.59 13.13
C SER A 103 12.76 -33.55 11.98
N THR A 104 12.92 -33.12 10.72
CA THR A 104 13.27 -34.02 9.60
C THR A 104 14.66 -34.57 9.78
N TYR A 105 15.63 -33.71 10.11
CA TYR A 105 16.99 -34.17 10.38
C TYR A 105 17.06 -35.03 11.65
N ALA A 106 16.31 -34.67 12.70
CA ALA A 106 16.21 -35.48 13.90
C ALA A 106 15.57 -36.86 13.63
N LEU A 107 14.45 -36.92 12.90
CA LEU A 107 13.78 -38.18 12.54
C LEU A 107 14.62 -39.03 11.60
N MET A 108 15.32 -38.41 10.64
CA MET A 108 16.27 -39.10 9.78
C MET A 108 17.43 -39.69 10.60
N GLY A 109 17.97 -38.92 11.54
CA GLY A 109 19.00 -39.38 12.47
C GLY A 109 18.53 -40.54 13.35
N VAL A 110 17.35 -40.42 13.96
CA VAL A 110 16.74 -41.46 14.80
C VAL A 110 16.44 -42.73 13.98
N GLY A 111 15.94 -42.59 12.76
CA GLY A 111 15.69 -43.70 11.85
C GLY A 111 16.97 -44.47 11.51
N LEU A 112 18.06 -43.75 11.20
CA LEU A 112 19.37 -44.35 10.92
C LEU A 112 19.95 -45.08 12.14
N VAL A 113 19.85 -44.48 13.32
CA VAL A 113 20.27 -45.13 14.58
C VAL A 113 19.45 -46.40 14.83
N GLY A 114 18.13 -46.35 14.65
CA GLY A 114 17.24 -47.50 14.80
C GLY A 114 17.60 -48.66 13.87
N ILE A 115 17.86 -48.37 12.58
CA ILE A 115 18.28 -49.36 11.59
C ILE A 115 19.65 -49.95 11.94
N GLY A 116 20.62 -49.10 12.33
CA GLY A 116 21.95 -49.54 12.73
C GLY A 116 21.95 -50.48 13.93
N LEU A 117 21.14 -50.18 14.94
CA LEU A 117 20.98 -51.04 16.13
C LEU A 117 20.32 -52.38 15.78
N MET A 118 19.30 -52.40 14.92
CA MET A 118 18.67 -53.65 14.46
C MET A 118 19.63 -54.52 13.65
N ALA A 119 20.43 -53.92 12.76
CA ALA A 119 21.43 -54.63 11.97
C ALA A 119 22.49 -55.30 12.86
N ARG A 120 22.95 -54.61 13.91
CA ARG A 120 23.90 -55.16 14.89
C ARG A 120 23.31 -56.36 15.64
N ARG A 121 22.06 -56.27 16.10
CA ARG A 121 21.39 -57.38 16.82
C ARG A 121 21.26 -58.64 15.95
N ARG A 122 20.93 -58.48 14.66
CA ARG A 122 20.84 -59.61 13.73
C ARG A 122 22.17 -60.28 13.45
N ARG A 123 23.27 -59.53 13.47
CA ARG A 123 24.63 -60.06 13.26
C ARG A 123 25.20 -60.76 14.48
N ALA A 124 24.75 -60.41 15.70
CA ALA A 124 25.16 -61.05 16.94
C ALA A 124 24.32 -62.28 17.33
N ALA A 125 23.15 -62.46 16.71
CA ALA A 125 22.27 -63.62 16.87
C ALA A 125 22.51 -64.72 15.80
N LYS A 126 23.45 -64.49 14.88
CA LYS A 126 24.04 -65.48 13.98
C LYS A 126 25.42 -65.84 14.49
#